data_AF-F6QXV8-F1
#
_entry.id   AF-F6QXV8-F1
#
_cell.length_a   1.000
_cell.length_b   1.000
_cell.length_c   1.000
_cell.angle_alpha   90.00
_cell.angle_beta   90.00
_cell.angle_gamma   90.00
#
_symmetry.space_group_name_H-M   'P 1'
#
loop_
_entity.id
_entity.type
_entity.pdbx_description
1 polymer ?
#
loop_
_entity_poly.entity_id
_entity_poly.type
_entity_poly.pdbx_seq_one_letter_code
_entity_poly.pdbx_strand_id
1 'polypeptide(L)'
;MAESQQLRVQEAVEAMVKGLERENIRKMQSTMFRCSASCCEDSQASMQQVHQCIERCHAPLAQAQALVTSELEKFQDRLTRCIMHCNDKAKDSMDTGSKEQQVKRQLESCVTKCVDDHMYLIPTMTKKMKDSLASIAK
;
A
#
# COMPACT_ATOMS: atom_id res chain seq x y z
N MET A 1 1.19 -3.61 -23.56
CA MET A 1 -0.11 -3.01 -23.18
C MET A 1 -0.59 -3.49 -21.82
N ALA A 2 -0.63 -4.80 -21.54
CA ALA A 2 -0.78 -5.28 -20.15
C ALA A 2 0.31 -4.68 -19.23
N GLU A 3 1.56 -4.67 -19.69
CA GLU A 3 2.70 -4.04 -19.00
C GLU A 3 2.51 -2.53 -18.80
N SER A 4 1.91 -1.81 -19.76
CA SER A 4 1.69 -0.37 -19.62
C SER A 4 0.58 -0.06 -18.60
N GLN A 5 -0.44 -0.92 -18.50
CA GLN A 5 -1.46 -0.79 -17.46
C GLN A 5 -0.90 -1.11 -16.08
N GLN A 6 -0.02 -2.10 -15.99
CA GLN A 6 0.67 -2.45 -14.74
C GLN A 6 1.59 -1.32 -14.27
N LEU A 7 2.37 -0.73 -15.20
CA LEU A 7 3.24 0.41 -14.90
C LEU A 7 2.45 1.62 -14.38
N ARG A 8 1.33 1.97 -15.03
CA ARG A 8 0.46 3.08 -14.59
C ARG A 8 0.02 2.95 -13.13
N VAL A 9 -0.43 1.75 -12.73
CA VAL A 9 -0.85 1.52 -11.35
C VAL A 9 0.35 1.57 -10.41
N GLN A 10 1.47 0.97 -10.80
CA GLN A 10 2.69 0.96 -9.99
C GLN A 10 3.19 2.39 -9.71
N GLU A 11 3.25 3.25 -10.72
CA GLU A 11 3.66 4.65 -10.57
C GLU A 11 2.71 5.43 -9.65
N ALA A 12 1.40 5.21 -9.77
CA ALA A 12 0.41 5.87 -8.92
C ALA A 12 0.52 5.43 -7.45
N VAL A 13 0.70 4.12 -7.23
CA VAL A 13 0.92 3.56 -5.88
C VAL A 13 2.24 4.07 -5.30
N GLU A 14 3.32 4.09 -6.09
CA GLU A 14 4.63 4.58 -5.64
C GLU A 14 4.58 6.07 -5.28
N ALA A 15 3.91 6.89 -6.10
CA ALA A 15 3.71 8.31 -5.82
C ALA A 15 2.94 8.52 -4.51
N MET A 16 1.87 7.74 -4.29
CA MET A 16 1.12 7.75 -3.04
C MET A 16 2.01 7.36 -1.85
N VAL A 17 2.77 6.26 -1.93
CA VAL A 17 3.65 5.79 -0.85
C VAL A 17 4.71 6.83 -0.52
N LYS A 18 5.34 7.44 -1.53
CA LYS A 18 6.27 8.55 -1.35
C LYS A 18 5.63 9.74 -0.66
N GLY A 19 4.36 10.06 -0.97
CA GLY A 19 3.60 11.09 -0.29
C GLY A 19 3.36 10.78 1.19
N LEU A 20 2.88 9.57 1.50
CA LEU A 20 2.68 9.11 2.88
C LEU A 20 3.97 9.13 3.68
N GLU A 21 5.07 8.67 3.08
CA GLU A 21 6.39 8.63 3.69
C GLU A 21 6.87 10.04 4.06
N ARG A 22 6.86 10.96 3.10
CA ARG A 22 7.31 12.34 3.27
C ARG A 22 6.48 13.11 4.30
N GLU A 23 5.17 12.98 4.23
CA GLU A 23 4.26 13.81 5.04
C GLU A 23 4.06 13.27 6.47
N ASN A 24 4.13 11.94 6.66
CA ASN A 24 3.74 11.31 7.93
C ASN A 24 4.89 10.50 8.53
N ILE A 25 5.42 9.52 7.79
CA ILE A 25 6.35 8.52 8.33
C ILE A 25 7.66 9.16 8.77
N ARG A 26 8.23 10.12 8.03
CA ARG A 26 9.45 10.83 8.44
C ARG A 26 9.32 11.53 9.78
N LYS A 27 8.17 12.15 10.03
CA LYS A 27 7.90 12.83 11.31
C LYS A 27 7.80 11.83 12.45
N MET A 28 7.15 10.69 12.22
CA MET A 28 7.08 9.60 13.19
C MET A 28 8.47 9.02 13.48
N GLN A 29 9.30 8.79 12.45
CA GLN A 29 10.70 8.37 12.60
C GLN A 29 11.50 9.36 13.45
N SER A 30 11.42 10.66 13.13
CA SER A 30 12.12 11.69 13.90
C SER A 30 11.71 11.70 15.37
N THR A 31 10.42 11.53 15.66
CA THR A 31 9.89 11.47 17.02
C THR A 31 10.36 10.21 17.75
N MET A 32 10.29 9.05 17.09
CA MET A 32 10.76 7.78 17.60
C MET A 32 12.25 7.85 17.97
N PHE A 33 13.11 8.37 17.08
CA PHE A 33 14.54 8.45 17.37
C PHE A 33 14.87 9.40 18.53
N ARG A 34 14.18 10.53 18.64
CA ARG A 34 14.34 11.45 19.78
C ARG A 34 13.88 10.83 21.10
N CYS A 35 12.77 10.10 21.08
CA CYS A 35 12.25 9.35 22.22
C CYS A 35 13.27 8.29 22.66
N SER A 36 13.78 7.49 21.73
CA SER A 36 14.79 6.46 22.00
C SER A 36 16.09 7.06 22.55
N ALA A 37 16.54 8.20 22.03
CA ALA A 37 17.71 8.91 22.58
C ALA A 37 17.47 9.34 24.03
N SER A 38 16.30 9.91 24.33
CA SER A 38 15.92 10.31 25.69
C SER A 38 15.87 9.11 26.65
N CYS A 39 15.42 7.94 26.18
CA CYS A 39 15.48 6.70 26.97
C CYS A 39 16.93 6.31 27.34
N CYS A 40 17.89 6.52 26.44
CA CYS A 40 19.30 6.17 26.66
C CYS A 40 20.04 7.18 27.54
N GLU A 41 19.53 8.40 27.66
CA GLU A 41 20.12 9.45 28.51
C GLU A 41 19.79 9.26 30.00
N ASP A 42 18.81 8.43 30.33
CA ASP A 42 18.45 8.12 31.73
C ASP A 42 19.48 7.20 32.39
N SER A 43 20.48 7.81 33.01
CA SER A 43 21.53 7.12 33.77
C SER A 43 21.04 6.34 35.02
N GLN A 44 19.81 6.59 35.48
CA GLN A 44 19.23 5.91 36.64
C GLN A 44 18.42 4.68 36.25
N ALA A 45 17.99 4.59 34.98
CA ALA A 45 17.27 3.45 34.47
C ALA A 45 18.18 2.22 34.32
N SER A 46 17.65 1.06 34.69
CA SER A 46 18.29 -0.23 34.37
C SER A 46 18.23 -0.51 32.87
N MET A 47 19.11 -1.40 32.39
CA MET A 47 19.13 -1.84 30.98
C MET A 47 17.76 -2.30 30.48
N GLN A 48 17.02 -3.08 31.28
CA GLN A 48 15.68 -3.57 30.92
C GLN A 48 14.67 -2.43 30.77
N GLN A 49 14.73 -1.42 31.65
CA GLN A 49 13.85 -0.25 31.57
C GLN A 49 14.15 0.58 30.31
N VAL A 50 15.42 0.77 29.98
CA VAL A 50 15.83 1.47 28.74
C VAL A 50 15.32 0.71 27.50
N HIS A 51 15.50 -0.62 27.44
CA HIS A 51 15.00 -1.41 26.31
C HIS A 51 13.48 -1.32 26.17
N GLN A 52 12.73 -1.46 27.27
CA GLN A 52 11.28 -1.35 27.24
C GLN A 52 10.81 0.07 26.84
N CYS A 53 11.54 1.11 27.24
CA CYS A 53 11.30 2.49 26.81
C CYS A 53 11.47 2.64 25.29
N ILE A 54 12.57 2.13 24.73
CA ILE A 54 12.84 2.14 23.28
C ILE A 54 11.75 1.37 22.52
N GLU A 55 11.34 0.18 22.97
CA GLU A 55 10.26 -0.58 22.33
C GLU A 55 8.97 0.23 22.26
N ARG A 56 8.61 0.95 23.32
CA ARG A 56 7.45 1.85 23.34
C ARG A 56 7.60 3.01 22.35
N CYS A 57 8.79 3.59 22.22
CA CYS A 57 9.07 4.63 21.23
C CYS A 57 8.90 4.13 19.79
N HIS A 58 9.20 2.85 19.52
CA HIS A 58 9.10 2.25 18.19
C HIS A 58 7.67 1.80 17.83
N ALA A 59 6.84 1.46 18.83
CA ALA A 59 5.52 0.87 18.61
C ALA A 59 4.60 1.68 17.66
N PRO A 60 4.47 3.02 17.77
CA PRO A 60 3.62 3.78 16.85
C PRO A 60 4.10 3.71 15.39
N LEU A 61 5.42 3.78 15.17
CA LEU A 61 5.98 3.68 13.81
C LEU A 61 5.76 2.28 13.23
N ALA A 62 5.96 1.23 14.03
CA ALA A 62 5.70 -0.15 13.62
C ALA A 62 4.23 -0.36 13.23
N GLN A 63 3.30 0.17 14.03
CA GLN A 63 1.87 0.13 13.74
C GLN A 63 1.52 0.87 12.45
N ALA A 64 2.10 2.06 12.23
CA ALA A 64 1.93 2.83 11.00
C ALA A 64 2.43 2.07 9.76
N GLN A 65 3.60 1.45 9.84
CA GLN A 65 4.17 0.64 8.76
C GLN A 65 3.27 -0.56 8.45
N ALA A 66 2.83 -1.30 9.48
CA ALA A 66 1.94 -2.44 9.31
C ALA A 66 0.60 -2.05 8.65
N LEU A 67 0.03 -0.89 9.01
CA LEU A 67 -1.19 -0.37 8.40
C LEU A 67 -0.99 -0.08 6.91
N VAL A 68 0.08 0.64 6.54
CA VAL A 68 0.35 0.98 5.14
C VAL A 68 0.57 -0.30 4.32
N THR A 69 1.37 -1.25 4.82
CA THR A 69 1.61 -2.53 4.16
C THR A 69 0.31 -3.30 3.94
N SER A 70 -0.54 -3.42 4.97
CA SER A 70 -1.81 -4.14 4.86
C SER A 70 -2.77 -3.51 3.85
N GLU A 71 -2.88 -2.19 3.80
CA GLU A 71 -3.74 -1.51 2.81
C GLU A 71 -3.22 -1.69 1.37
N LEU A 72 -1.90 -1.64 1.18
CA LEU A 72 -1.27 -1.90 -0.12
C LEU A 72 -1.46 -3.36 -0.58
N GLU A 73 -1.34 -4.32 0.32
CA GLU A 73 -1.59 -5.74 0.04
C GLU A 73 -3.05 -5.97 -0.38
N LYS A 74 -4.01 -5.41 0.37
CA LYS A 74 -5.44 -5.49 0.01
C LYS A 74 -5.73 -4.87 -1.36
N PHE A 75 -5.09 -3.74 -1.67
CA PHE A 75 -5.24 -3.09 -2.97
C PHE A 75 -4.71 -3.98 -4.10
N GLN A 76 -3.50 -4.53 -3.94
CA GLN A 76 -2.87 -5.42 -4.91
C GLN A 76 -3.66 -6.72 -5.10
N ASP A 77 -4.13 -7.35 -4.03
CA ASP A 77 -4.94 -8.58 -4.08
C ASP A 77 -6.24 -8.36 -4.87
N ARG A 78 -6.94 -7.25 -4.61
CA ARG A 78 -8.15 -6.91 -5.36
C ARG A 78 -7.87 -6.66 -6.86
N LEU A 79 -6.79 -5.96 -7.17
CA LEU A 79 -6.39 -5.70 -8.56
C LEU A 79 -6.04 -7.00 -9.30
N THR A 80 -5.23 -7.84 -8.68
CA THR A 80 -4.83 -9.15 -9.23
C THR A 80 -6.06 -10.02 -9.48
N ARG A 81 -7.01 -10.08 -8.54
CA ARG A 81 -8.28 -10.79 -8.75
C ARG A 81 -9.11 -10.22 -9.91
N CYS A 82 -9.15 -8.90 -10.08
CA CYS A 82 -9.85 -8.27 -11.20
C CYS A 82 -9.24 -8.70 -12.55
N ILE A 83 -7.90 -8.70 -12.65
CA ILE A 83 -7.18 -9.13 -13.85
C ILE A 83 -7.37 -10.64 -14.09
N MET A 84 -7.32 -11.47 -13.06
CA MET A 84 -7.60 -12.91 -13.18
C MET A 84 -9.01 -13.17 -13.73
N HIS A 85 -10.03 -12.46 -13.23
CA HIS A 85 -11.38 -12.56 -13.75
C HIS A 85 -11.49 -12.17 -15.23
N CYS A 86 -10.72 -11.16 -15.68
CA CYS A 86 -10.64 -10.83 -17.10
C CYS A 86 -10.01 -11.97 -17.93
N ASN A 87 -8.96 -12.61 -17.41
CA ASN A 87 -8.31 -13.76 -18.05
C ASN A 87 -9.25 -14.96 -18.16
N ASP A 88 -9.99 -15.27 -17.08
CA ASP A 88 -10.96 -16.36 -17.05
C ASP A 88 -12.06 -16.13 -18.10
N LYS A 89 -12.63 -14.92 -18.13
CA LYS A 89 -13.64 -14.54 -19.13
C LYS A 89 -13.12 -14.63 -20.57
N ALA A 90 -11.85 -14.28 -20.79
CA ALA A 90 -11.22 -14.40 -22.09
C ALA A 90 -11.08 -15.88 -22.50
N LYS A 91 -10.65 -16.74 -21.57
CA LYS A 91 -10.53 -18.19 -21.78
C LYS A 91 -11.88 -18.83 -22.10
N ASP A 92 -12.92 -18.53 -21.33
CA ASP A 92 -14.29 -19.03 -21.59
C ASP A 92 -14.81 -18.60 -22.98
N SER A 93 -14.45 -17.38 -23.40
CA SER A 93 -14.83 -16.88 -24.72
C SER A 93 -14.10 -17.62 -25.86
N MET A 94 -12.85 -18.05 -25.63
CA MET A 94 -12.12 -18.91 -26.59
C MET A 94 -12.74 -20.31 -26.65
N ASP A 95 -13.06 -20.91 -25.51
CA ASP A 95 -13.63 -22.26 -25.43
C ASP A 95 -15.01 -22.36 -26.10
N THR A 96 -15.75 -21.25 -26.14
CA THR A 96 -17.04 -21.13 -26.85
C THR A 96 -16.91 -20.84 -28.35
N GLY A 97 -15.68 -20.82 -28.89
CA GLY A 97 -15.41 -20.67 -30.32
C GLY A 97 -15.34 -19.23 -30.82
N SER A 98 -15.19 -18.24 -29.93
CA SER A 98 -14.99 -16.85 -30.35
C SER A 98 -13.65 -16.67 -31.08
N LYS A 99 -13.60 -15.72 -32.03
CA LYS A 99 -12.35 -15.42 -32.75
C LYS A 99 -11.30 -14.86 -31.80
N GLU A 100 -10.07 -15.38 -31.88
CA GLU A 100 -8.94 -14.98 -31.03
C GLU A 100 -8.73 -13.46 -30.97
N GLN A 101 -8.80 -12.79 -32.13
CA GLN A 101 -8.61 -11.34 -32.20
C GLN A 101 -9.72 -10.55 -31.47
N GLN A 102 -10.95 -11.08 -31.42
CA GLN A 102 -12.05 -10.48 -30.66
C GLN A 102 -11.83 -10.67 -29.16
N VAL A 103 -11.44 -11.89 -28.74
CA VAL A 103 -11.14 -12.19 -27.33
C VAL A 103 -10.00 -11.31 -26.81
N LYS A 104 -8.93 -11.14 -27.60
CA LYS A 104 -7.81 -10.27 -27.23
C LYS A 104 -8.26 -8.83 -26.95
N ARG A 105 -9.09 -8.25 -27.82
CA ARG A 105 -9.63 -6.89 -27.61
C ARG A 105 -10.52 -6.80 -26.36
N GLN A 106 -11.32 -7.84 -26.09
CA GLN A 106 -12.16 -7.89 -24.91
C GLN A 106 -11.34 -7.99 -23.62
N LEU A 107 -10.28 -8.81 -23.63
CA LEU A 107 -9.33 -8.92 -22.52
C LEU A 107 -8.65 -7.58 -22.23
N GLU A 108 -8.11 -6.93 -23.27
CA GLU A 108 -7.45 -5.62 -23.16
C GLU A 108 -8.38 -4.55 -22.59
N SER A 109 -9.63 -4.49 -23.07
CA SER A 109 -10.65 -3.58 -22.55
C SER A 109 -11.01 -3.88 -21.09
N CYS A 110 -11.17 -5.16 -20.74
CA CYS A 110 -11.46 -5.59 -19.38
C CYS A 110 -10.34 -5.20 -18.39
N VAL A 111 -9.08 -5.49 -18.75
CA VAL A 111 -7.91 -5.15 -17.91
C VAL A 111 -7.77 -3.63 -17.77
N THR A 112 -7.98 -2.87 -18.85
CA THR A 112 -7.96 -1.40 -18.81
C THR A 112 -9.01 -0.87 -17.83
N LYS A 113 -10.24 -1.40 -17.87
CA LYS A 113 -11.30 -1.05 -16.93
C LYS A 113 -10.93 -1.39 -15.48
N CYS A 114 -10.39 -2.58 -15.23
CA CYS A 114 -9.90 -2.95 -13.90
C CYS A 114 -8.89 -1.94 -13.37
N VAL A 115 -7.90 -1.56 -14.19
CA VAL A 115 -6.88 -0.60 -13.82
C VAL A 115 -7.48 0.77 -13.54
N ASP A 116 -8.33 1.30 -14.41
CA ASP A 116 -8.94 2.60 -14.22
C ASP A 116 -9.82 2.63 -12.95
N ASP A 117 -10.68 1.62 -12.76
CA ASP A 117 -11.52 1.47 -11.56
C ASP A 117 -10.67 1.45 -10.28
N HIS A 118 -9.53 0.76 -10.30
CA HIS A 118 -8.60 0.70 -9.18
C HIS A 118 -7.83 2.01 -8.97
N MET A 119 -7.44 2.71 -10.04
CA MET A 119 -6.80 4.02 -9.94
C MET A 119 -7.72 5.04 -9.26
N TYR A 120 -9.03 5.01 -9.51
CA TYR A 120 -9.99 5.86 -8.81
C TYR A 120 -10.07 5.60 -7.30
N LEU A 121 -9.69 4.42 -6.82
CA LEU A 121 -9.68 4.09 -5.40
C LEU A 121 -8.45 4.66 -4.67
N ILE A 122 -7.34 4.88 -5.39
CA ILE A 122 -6.07 5.31 -4.80
C ILE A 122 -6.24 6.57 -3.95
N PRO A 123 -6.82 7.69 -4.42
CA PRO A 123 -6.92 8.91 -3.63
C PRO A 123 -7.72 8.73 -2.33
N THR A 124 -8.82 7.98 -2.39
CA THR A 124 -9.67 7.71 -1.21
C THR A 124 -8.92 6.85 -0.19
N MET A 125 -8.21 5.82 -0.66
CA MET A 125 -7.36 4.98 0.19
C MET A 125 -6.21 5.79 0.80
N THR A 126 -5.55 6.65 0.02
CA THR A 126 -4.51 7.57 0.50
C THR A 126 -5.02 8.43 1.64
N LYS A 127 -6.19 9.05 1.48
CA LYS A 127 -6.80 9.90 2.51
C LYS A 127 -7.04 9.12 3.80
N LYS A 128 -7.65 7.94 3.71
CA LYS A 128 -7.89 7.06 4.87
C LYS A 128 -6.59 6.68 5.57
N MET A 129 -5.53 6.35 4.81
CA MET A 129 -4.21 6.07 5.40
C MET A 129 -3.65 7.28 6.11
N LYS A 130 -3.70 8.49 5.52
CA LYS A 130 -3.25 9.73 6.18
C LYS A 130 -3.99 9.98 7.49
N ASP A 131 -5.31 9.83 7.49
CA ASP A 131 -6.14 10.03 8.70
C ASP A 131 -5.77 9.02 9.80
N SER A 132 -5.59 7.75 9.46
CA SER A 132 -5.15 6.71 10.40
C SER A 132 -3.74 6.96 10.92
N LEU A 133 -2.79 7.33 10.06
CA LEU A 133 -1.42 7.66 10.44
C LEU A 133 -1.38 8.86 11.39
N ALA A 134 -2.18 9.89 11.13
CA ALA A 134 -2.32 11.04 12.02
C ALA A 134 -2.91 10.65 13.39
N SER A 135 -3.75 9.61 13.46
CA SER A 135 -4.25 9.08 14.73
C SER A 135 -3.22 8.26 15.50
N ILE A 136 -2.35 7.51 14.81
CA ILE A 136 -1.29 6.71 15.44
C ILE A 136 -0.16 7.60 15.97
N ALA A 137 0.06 8.75 15.33
CA ALA A 137 1.10 9.70 15.72
C ALA A 137 0.71 10.60 16.92
N LYS A 138 -0.49 10.45 17.49
CA LYS A 138 -0.93 11.13 18.72
C LYS A 138 -0.51 10.34 19.95
#